data_AF-X0ZSG6-F1
#
_entry.id   AF-X0ZSG6-F1
#
_cell.length_a   1.000
_cell.length_b   1.000
_cell.length_c   1.000
_cell.angle_alpha   90.00
_cell.angle_beta   90.00
_cell.angle_gamma   90.00
#
_symmetry.space_group_name_H-M   'P 1'
#
loop_
_entity.id
_entity.type
_entity.pdbx_description
1 polymer ?
#
loop_
_entity_poly.entity_id
_entity_poly.type
_entity_poly.pdbx_seq_one_letter_code
_entity_poly.pdbx_strand_id
1 'polypeptide(L)'
;QESLPQLADDPGLCFDTAAVMNPDVHRFALETLGPERVVFGTDSPILFMRGRRRWEGRTYVNHTSYPFYFNKDREPPAVEAGYTLYLYESLRAIKQACRELGLTRRQIESIFYDNARRLLGSTGSERLEDQP
;
A
#
# COMPACT_ATOMS: atom_id res chain seq x y z
N GLN A 1 -19.33 11.88 -2.02
CA GLN A 1 -17.99 11.58 -1.46
C GLN A 1 -17.60 10.22 -2.02
N GLU A 2 -16.65 10.13 -2.93
CA GLU A 2 -16.27 8.87 -3.61
C GLU A 2 -14.91 8.40 -3.06
N SER A 3 -14.86 7.30 -2.28
CA SER A 3 -13.66 6.52 -1.84
C SER A 3 -13.95 5.83 -0.48
N LEU A 4 -12.92 5.60 0.34
CA LEU A 4 -12.89 4.82 1.58
C LEU A 4 -14.04 5.11 2.56
N PRO A 5 -14.49 6.37 2.81
CA PRO A 5 -15.57 6.63 3.75
C PRO A 5 -16.88 5.90 3.44
N GLN A 6 -17.15 5.57 2.17
CA GLN A 6 -18.36 4.83 1.78
C GLN A 6 -18.34 3.36 2.21
N LEU A 7 -17.15 2.81 2.48
CA LEU A 7 -16.92 1.43 2.88
C LEU A 7 -16.34 1.34 4.31
N ALA A 8 -16.15 2.48 4.98
CA ALA A 8 -15.47 2.56 6.26
C ALA A 8 -16.27 1.93 7.40
N ASP A 9 -17.59 1.82 7.27
CA ASP A 9 -18.46 1.25 8.30
C ASP A 9 -18.66 -0.26 8.14
N ASP A 10 -18.12 -0.88 7.08
CA ASP A 10 -18.19 -2.34 6.90
C ASP A 10 -17.04 -3.03 7.67
N PRO A 11 -17.34 -3.77 8.75
CA PRO A 11 -16.31 -4.46 9.52
C PRO A 11 -15.79 -5.73 8.82
N GLY A 12 -16.47 -6.21 7.78
CA GLY A 12 -16.08 -7.37 6.98
C GLY A 12 -15.01 -7.06 5.92
N LEU A 13 -14.74 -5.77 5.66
CA LEU A 13 -13.75 -5.35 4.68
C LEU A 13 -12.38 -5.09 5.31
N CYS A 14 -11.35 -5.53 4.58
CA CYS A 14 -9.97 -5.20 4.85
C CYS A 14 -9.32 -4.67 3.56
N PHE A 15 -8.40 -3.71 3.71
CA PHE A 15 -7.88 -2.93 2.61
C PHE A 15 -6.36 -3.08 2.54
N ASP A 16 -5.83 -3.52 1.41
CA ASP A 16 -4.38 -3.59 1.24
C ASP A 16 -3.80 -2.28 0.67
N THR A 17 -2.48 -2.17 0.72
CA THR A 17 -1.73 -0.98 0.29
C THR A 17 -0.87 -1.23 -0.95
N ALA A 18 -1.16 -2.29 -1.71
CA ALA A 18 -0.44 -2.66 -2.91
C ALA A 18 -0.31 -1.47 -3.87
N ALA A 19 0.92 -1.25 -4.34
CA ALA A 19 1.27 -0.16 -5.23
C ALA A 19 0.90 1.26 -4.73
N VAL A 20 0.70 1.51 -3.43
CA VAL A 20 0.49 2.88 -2.91
C VAL A 20 1.83 3.50 -2.48
N MET A 21 2.26 4.56 -3.17
CA MET A 21 3.49 5.31 -2.89
C MET A 21 3.26 6.75 -2.41
N ASN A 22 2.01 7.19 -2.33
CA ASN A 22 1.68 8.52 -1.81
C ASN A 22 1.42 8.43 -0.29
N PRO A 23 2.23 9.09 0.56
CA PRO A 23 2.04 9.08 2.02
C PRO A 23 0.69 9.67 2.45
N ASP A 24 0.14 10.63 1.71
CA ASP A 24 -1.16 11.24 2.04
C ASP A 24 -2.31 10.24 1.90
N VAL A 25 -2.21 9.32 0.93
CA VAL A 25 -3.17 8.23 0.76
C VAL A 25 -3.10 7.25 1.92
N HIS A 26 -1.89 6.91 2.38
CA HIS A 26 -1.69 6.08 3.58
C HIS A 26 -2.26 6.76 4.82
N ARG A 27 -1.98 8.05 5.02
CA ARG A 27 -2.51 8.85 6.13
C ARG A 27 -4.03 8.86 6.12
N PHE A 28 -4.63 9.19 4.97
CA PHE A 28 -6.08 9.21 4.78
C PHE A 28 -6.72 7.84 5.08
N ALA A 29 -6.12 6.75 4.57
CA ALA A 29 -6.61 5.40 4.83
C ALA A 29 -6.54 5.04 6.32
N LEU A 30 -5.43 5.34 6.99
CA LEU A 30 -5.24 5.03 8.41
C LEU A 30 -6.15 5.87 9.33
N GLU A 31 -6.39 7.14 9.02
CA GLU A 31 -7.34 7.99 9.74
C GLU A 31 -8.80 7.53 9.55
N THR A 32 -9.14 7.06 8.34
CA THR A 32 -10.51 6.67 8.00
C THR A 32 -10.85 5.26 8.48
N LEU A 33 -9.94 4.30 8.29
CA LEU A 33 -10.21 2.87 8.48
C LEU A 33 -9.67 2.34 9.82
N GLY A 34 -8.65 3.01 10.36
CA GLY A 34 -7.84 2.51 11.47
C GLY A 34 -6.80 1.45 11.03
N PRO A 35 -5.72 1.27 11.80
CA PRO A 35 -4.63 0.33 11.45
C PRO A 35 -5.04 -1.15 11.52
N GLU A 36 -6.14 -1.50 12.19
CA GLU A 36 -6.63 -2.88 12.36
C GLU A 36 -7.37 -3.44 11.13
N ARG A 37 -7.52 -2.63 10.07
CA ARG A 37 -8.19 -3.00 8.81
C ARG A 37 -7.36 -2.72 7.57
N VAL A 38 -6.08 -2.35 7.75
CA VAL A 38 -5.15 -2.10 6.64
C VAL A 38 -4.11 -3.22 6.59
N VAL A 39 -3.83 -3.76 5.41
CA VAL A 39 -2.80 -4.78 5.19
C VAL A 39 -1.68 -4.22 4.32
N PHE A 40 -0.43 -4.49 4.69
CA PHE A 40 0.69 -4.15 3.82
C PHE A 40 0.74 -5.11 2.62
N GLY A 41 0.57 -4.58 1.41
CA GLY A 41 0.64 -5.32 0.16
C GLY A 41 1.78 -4.77 -0.71
N THR A 42 2.55 -5.64 -1.35
CA THR A 42 3.69 -5.21 -2.18
C THR A 42 3.35 -5.02 -3.65
N ASP A 43 2.35 -5.72 -4.18
CA ASP A 43 2.14 -5.89 -5.63
C ASP A 43 3.37 -6.49 -6.35
N SER A 44 4.10 -7.38 -5.68
CA SER A 44 5.23 -8.07 -6.31
C SER A 44 4.73 -9.02 -7.41
N PRO A 45 5.42 -9.11 -8.56
CA PRO A 45 6.75 -8.56 -8.86
C PRO A 45 6.75 -7.14 -9.46
N ILE A 46 5.59 -6.49 -9.66
CA ILE A 46 5.50 -5.19 -10.33
C ILE A 46 6.32 -4.12 -9.60
N LEU A 47 6.26 -4.06 -8.27
CA LEU A 47 7.03 -3.09 -7.47
C LEU A 47 8.53 -3.40 -7.32
N PHE A 48 9.06 -4.42 -8.01
CA PHE A 48 10.50 -4.61 -8.18
C PHE A 48 11.09 -3.75 -9.31
N MET A 49 10.27 -2.97 -10.01
CA MET A 49 10.77 -1.91 -10.89
C MET A 49 11.59 -0.88 -10.09
N ARG A 50 12.66 -0.39 -10.70
CA ARG A 50 13.47 0.71 -10.16
C ARG A 50 12.90 2.03 -10.67
N GLY A 51 12.46 2.90 -9.77
CA GLY A 51 11.75 4.11 -10.15
C GLY A 51 11.34 4.99 -8.99
N ARG A 52 10.64 6.08 -9.32
CA ARG A 52 9.80 6.84 -8.38
C ARG A 52 8.46 7.24 -9.01
N ARG A 53 7.45 7.51 -8.18
CA ARG A 53 6.18 8.09 -8.64
C ARG A 53 6.09 9.55 -8.24
N ARG A 54 5.55 10.36 -9.15
CA ARG A 54 4.98 11.67 -8.84
C ARG A 54 3.47 11.54 -8.83
N TRP A 55 2.81 12.43 -8.12
CA TRP A 55 1.36 12.51 -8.09
C TRP A 55 0.91 13.95 -8.21
N GLU A 56 -0.11 14.16 -9.03
CA GLU A 56 -0.76 15.45 -9.22
C GLU A 56 -2.28 15.22 -9.21
N GLY A 57 -2.94 15.73 -8.16
CA GLY A 57 -4.35 15.44 -7.91
C GLY A 57 -4.62 13.93 -7.82
N ARG A 58 -5.34 13.41 -8.80
CA ARG A 58 -5.75 11.99 -8.88
C ARG A 58 -4.85 11.13 -9.79
N THR A 59 -3.81 11.72 -10.36
CA THR A 59 -2.98 11.09 -11.39
C THR A 59 -1.63 10.70 -10.84
N TYR A 60 -1.21 9.47 -11.11
CA TYR A 60 0.17 9.03 -10.89
C TYR A 60 0.98 9.14 -12.18
N VAL A 61 2.17 9.72 -12.08
CA VAL A 61 3.19 9.68 -13.12
C VAL A 61 4.28 8.72 -12.69
N ASN A 62 4.50 7.67 -13.48
CA ASN A 62 5.45 6.60 -13.20
C ASN A 62 6.77 6.88 -13.92
N HIS A 63 7.86 7.02 -13.17
CA HIS A 63 9.20 7.10 -13.72
C HIS A 63 9.98 5.84 -13.36
N THR A 64 10.53 5.17 -14.38
CA THR A 64 11.33 3.96 -14.18
C THR A 64 12.66 4.04 -14.90
N SER A 65 13.66 3.27 -14.47
CA SER A 65 14.96 3.20 -15.16
C SER A 65 14.93 2.29 -16.41
N TYR A 66 13.78 1.72 -16.76
CA TYR A 66 13.60 0.83 -17.91
C TYR A 66 12.61 1.44 -18.93
N PRO A 67 12.79 1.26 -20.25
CA PRO A 67 11.93 1.87 -21.26
C PRO A 67 10.60 1.11 -21.45
N PHE A 68 9.78 0.99 -20.40
CA PHE A 68 8.42 0.49 -20.55
C PHE A 68 7.53 1.44 -21.36
N TYR A 69 6.49 0.92 -22.01
CA TYR A 69 5.61 1.73 -22.88
C TYR A 69 4.94 2.92 -22.17
N PHE A 70 4.73 2.82 -20.85
CA PHE A 70 4.14 3.87 -20.03
C PHE A 70 5.16 4.93 -19.57
N ASN A 71 6.46 4.63 -19.64
CA ASN A 71 7.54 5.48 -19.12
C ASN A 71 7.97 6.52 -20.17
N LYS A 72 7.03 7.43 -20.50
CA LYS A 72 7.20 8.42 -21.57
C LYS A 72 7.89 9.71 -21.12
N ASP A 73 7.72 10.08 -19.85
CA ASP A 73 8.35 11.27 -19.26
C ASP A 73 9.63 10.85 -18.51
N ARG A 74 10.74 10.81 -19.24
CA ARG A 74 12.03 10.30 -18.73
C ARG A 74 12.80 11.38 -17.99
N GLU A 75 13.49 10.97 -16.93
CA GLU A 75 14.43 11.86 -16.24
C GLU A 75 15.83 11.72 -16.83
N PRO A 76 16.75 12.67 -16.57
CA PRO A 76 18.13 12.52 -17.00
C PRO A 76 18.73 11.18 -16.52
N PRO A 77 19.52 10.46 -17.35
CA PRO A 77 20.05 9.14 -16.98
C PRO A 77 20.78 9.08 -15.63
N ALA A 78 21.47 10.16 -15.25
CA ALA A 78 22.15 10.27 -13.96
C ALA A 78 21.19 10.22 -12.76
N VAL A 79 19.96 10.73 -12.92
CA VAL A 79 18.90 10.65 -11.90
C VAL A 79 18.32 9.24 -11.87
N GLU A 80 18.00 8.67 -13.03
CA GLU A 80 17.40 7.33 -13.12
C GLU A 80 18.34 6.23 -12.61
N ALA A 81 19.66 6.40 -12.78
CA ALA A 81 20.67 5.49 -12.23
C ALA A 81 20.62 5.40 -10.69
N GLY A 82 20.14 6.45 -10.02
CA GLY A 82 19.96 6.49 -8.57
C GLY A 82 18.64 5.89 -8.08
N TYR A 83 17.74 5.48 -8.99
CA TYR A 83 16.47 4.92 -8.58
C TYR A 83 16.63 3.60 -7.81
N THR A 84 15.83 3.50 -6.74
CA THR A 84 15.65 2.30 -5.93
C THR A 84 14.37 1.57 -6.34
N LEU A 85 14.09 0.42 -5.73
CA LEU A 85 12.83 -0.32 -5.99
C LEU A 85 11.63 0.51 -5.56
N TYR A 86 10.55 0.50 -6.35
CA TYR A 86 9.27 1.05 -5.93
C TYR A 86 8.80 0.50 -4.58
N LEU A 87 9.14 -0.76 -4.26
CA LEU A 87 8.88 -1.34 -2.94
C LEU A 87 9.48 -0.51 -1.78
N TYR A 88 10.69 0.04 -1.93
CA TYR A 88 11.27 0.86 -0.88
C TYR A 88 10.62 2.24 -0.80
N GLU A 89 10.15 2.77 -1.93
CA GLU A 89 9.37 4.00 -1.97
C GLU A 89 8.00 3.81 -1.29
N SER A 90 7.31 2.69 -1.50
CA SER A 90 6.03 2.37 -0.83
C SER A 90 6.22 2.14 0.67
N LEU A 91 7.27 1.43 1.08
CA LEU A 91 7.66 1.28 2.49
C LEU A 91 7.96 2.62 3.15
N ARG A 92 8.66 3.53 2.43
CA ARG A 92 8.93 4.89 2.94
C ARG A 92 7.64 5.66 3.15
N ALA A 93 6.70 5.59 2.20
CA ALA A 93 5.43 6.30 2.26
C ALA A 93 4.56 5.86 3.46
N ILE A 94 4.36 4.56 3.66
CA ILE A 94 3.58 4.07 4.81
C ILE A 94 4.31 4.33 6.14
N LYS A 95 5.64 4.20 6.17
CA LYS A 95 6.45 4.54 7.35
C LYS A 95 6.29 6.01 7.74
N GLN A 96 6.24 6.90 6.76
CA GLN A 96 6.00 8.32 7.00
C GLN A 96 4.61 8.55 7.63
N ALA A 97 3.55 8.00 7.03
CA ALA A 97 2.20 8.12 7.57
C ALA A 97 2.08 7.56 9.00
N CYS A 98 2.67 6.39 9.28
CA CYS A 98 2.69 5.82 10.62
C CYS A 98 3.36 6.75 11.65
N ARG A 99 4.45 7.42 11.27
CA ARG A 99 5.15 8.38 12.14
C ARG A 99 4.33 9.64 12.38
N GLU A 100 3.73 10.19 11.33
CA GLU A 100 2.92 11.41 11.40
C GLU A 100 1.65 11.23 12.23
N LEU A 101 1.05 10.03 12.19
CA LEU A 101 -0.11 9.67 13.00
C LEU A 101 0.26 9.16 14.40
N GLY A 102 1.55 9.07 14.73
CA GLY A 102 1.99 8.59 16.04
C GLY A 102 1.60 7.14 16.35
N LEU A 103 1.55 6.27 15.33
CA LEU A 103 1.14 4.88 15.52
C LEU A 103 2.13 4.13 16.43
N THR A 104 1.56 3.37 17.35
CA THR A 104 2.33 2.48 18.24
C THR A 104 2.92 1.30 17.47
N ARG A 105 3.94 0.66 18.05
CA ARG A 105 4.52 -0.57 17.47
C ARG A 105 3.47 -1.65 17.21
N ARG A 106 2.52 -1.82 18.13
CA ARG A 106 1.42 -2.80 18.00
C ARG A 106 0.54 -2.50 16.78
N GLN A 107 0.18 -1.24 16.57
CA GLN A 107 -0.63 -0.84 15.39
C GLN A 107 0.12 -1.04 14.08
N ILE A 108 1.43 -0.80 14.08
CA ILE A 108 2.28 -1.09 12.90
C ILE A 108 2.34 -2.60 12.66
N GLU A 109 2.46 -3.41 13.71
CA GLU A 109 2.43 -4.87 13.61
C GLU A 109 1.08 -5.39 13.09
N SER A 110 -0.03 -4.75 13.45
CA SER A 110 -1.34 -5.05 12.86
C SER A 110 -1.33 -4.92 11.34
N ILE A 111 -0.76 -3.83 10.82
CA ILE A 111 -0.70 -3.53 9.39
C ILE A 111 0.16 -4.55 8.62
N PHE A 112 1.32 -4.90 9.17
CA PHE A 112 2.32 -5.74 8.49
C PHE A 112 2.15 -7.24 8.75
N TYR A 113 1.30 -7.65 9.71
CA TYR A 113 1.17 -9.05 10.08
C TYR A 113 -0.22 -9.44 10.60
N ASP A 114 -0.70 -8.88 11.71
CA ASP A 114 -1.86 -9.46 12.41
C ASP A 114 -3.14 -9.44 11.59
N ASN A 115 -3.36 -8.40 10.79
CA ASN A 115 -4.55 -8.29 9.94
C ASN A 115 -4.57 -9.38 8.87
N ALA A 116 -3.44 -9.60 8.19
CA ALA A 116 -3.32 -10.68 7.20
C ALA A 116 -3.50 -12.05 7.85
N ARG A 117 -2.91 -12.27 9.03
CA ARG A 117 -3.09 -13.50 9.80
C ARG A 117 -4.56 -13.75 10.16
N ARG A 118 -5.29 -12.72 10.58
CA ARG A 118 -6.71 -12.79 10.93
C ARG A 118 -7.57 -13.19 9.72
N LEU A 119 -7.32 -12.58 8.55
CA LEU A 119 -8.01 -12.89 7.29
C LEU A 119 -7.78 -14.34 6.82
N LEU A 120 -6.53 -14.81 6.92
CA LEU A 120 -6.19 -16.19 6.57
C LEU A 120 -6.77 -17.20 7.56
N GLY A 121 -6.88 -16.83 8.84
CA GLY A 121 -7.50 -17.64 9.88
C GLY A 121 -9.01 -17.79 9.72
N SER A 122 -9.73 -16.70 9.41
CA SER A 122 -11.19 -16.73 9.25
C SER A 122 -11.63 -17.57 8.05
N THR A 123 -10.87 -17.53 6.95
CA THR A 123 -11.12 -18.35 5.74
C THR A 123 -10.75 -19.84 5.92
N GLY A 124 -10.08 -20.20 7.00
CA GLY A 124 -9.78 -21.60 7.36
C GLY A 124 -10.90 -22.27 8.17
N SER A 125 -11.59 -21.49 9.02
CA SER A 125 -12.63 -22.02 9.92
C SER A 125 -13.93 -22.34 9.19
N GLU A 126 -14.31 -21.55 8.17
CA GLU A 126 -15.53 -21.79 7.37
C GLU A 126 -15.41 -23.02 6.45
N ARG A 127 -14.20 -23.46 6.11
CA ARG A 127 -13.98 -24.63 5.22
C ARG A 127 -14.05 -25.99 5.91
N LEU A 128 -14.14 -26.03 7.24
CA LEU A 128 -14.25 -27.27 8.01
C LEU A 128 -15.69 -27.63 8.40
N GLU A 129 -16.62 -26.67 8.35
CA GLU A 129 -18.04 -26.91 8.65
C GLU A 129 -18.84 -27.37 7.42
N ASP A 130 -18.23 -27.34 6.22
CA ASP A 130 -18.87 -27.60 4.93
C ASP A 130 -18.34 -28.85 4.19
N GLN A 131 -17.67 -29.79 4.90
CA GLN A 131 -17.32 -31.10 4.34
C GLN A 131 -18.35 -32.16 4.77
N PRO A 132 -19.08 -32.80 3.83
CA PRO A 132 -19.95 -33.94 4.12
C PRO A 132 -19.18 -35.23 4.43
#